data_AF-A0A6H1ZSW0-F1
#
_entry.id   AF-A0A6H1ZSW0-F1
#
_cell.length_a   1.000
_cell.length_b   1.000
_cell.length_c   1.000
_cell.angle_alpha   90.00
_cell.angle_beta   90.00
_cell.angle_gamma   90.00
#
_symmetry.space_group_name_H-M   'P 1'
#
loop_
_entity.id
_entity.type
_entity.pdbx_description
1 polymer ?
#
loop_
_entity_poly.entity_id
_entity_poly.type
_entity_poly.pdbx_seq_one_letter_code
_entity_poly.pdbx_strand_id
1 'polypeptide(L)'
;MKDFTVEAKVPAKDDKPEMTGSVTVKAPETAEEAVKMFGSEAVVSNALANWKVTLQGNIRGGLRRGENQAALQARLGIAKMGVAATKASVDPKAAYLAQFQAADPKERKRMLAELQAAAEAQ
;
A
#
# COMPACT_ATOMS: atom_id res chain seq x y z
N MET A 1 -7.24 -28.11 6.18
CA MET A 1 -6.56 -27.58 7.39
C MET A 1 -5.10 -28.04 7.42
N LYS A 2 -4.18 -27.11 7.65
CA LYS A 2 -2.73 -27.34 7.65
C LYS A 2 -2.09 -26.90 8.96
N ASP A 3 -1.02 -27.57 9.36
CA ASP A 3 -0.18 -27.11 10.47
C ASP A 3 0.61 -25.87 10.05
N PHE A 4 0.43 -24.79 10.80
CA PHE A 4 1.09 -23.51 10.62
C PHE A 4 1.97 -23.24 11.84
N THR A 5 3.27 -23.43 11.68
CA THR A 5 4.27 -23.17 12.72
C THR A 5 4.80 -21.76 12.56
N VAL A 6 4.73 -20.97 13.63
CA VAL A 6 5.36 -19.66 13.72
C VAL A 6 6.45 -19.73 14.76
N GLU A 7 7.64 -19.32 14.35
CA GLU A 7 8.78 -19.13 15.24
C GLU A 7 8.96 -17.63 15.49
N ALA A 8 9.07 -17.26 16.76
CA ALA A 8 9.36 -15.90 17.17
C ALA A 8 10.63 -15.88 18.02
N LYS A 9 11.52 -14.95 17.71
CA LYS A 9 12.76 -14.70 18.44
C LYS A 9 12.65 -13.35 19.14
N VAL A 10 12.90 -13.34 20.45
CA VAL A 10 13.09 -12.13 21.24
C VAL A 10 14.60 -11.88 21.32
N PRO A 11 15.11 -10.81 20.68
CA PRO A 11 16.53 -10.48 20.75
C PRO A 11 16.92 -10.11 22.19
N ALA A 12 18.14 -10.48 22.58
CA ALA A 12 18.68 -10.14 23.89
C ALA A 12 18.70 -8.61 24.06
N LYS A 13 18.20 -8.13 25.20
CA LYS A 13 18.24 -6.72 25.57
C LYS A 13 18.57 -6.58 27.05
N ASP A 14 19.51 -5.70 27.33
CA ASP A 14 20.05 -5.39 28.66
C ASP A 14 20.60 -6.65 29.37
N ASP A 15 19.82 -7.30 30.24
CA ASP A 15 20.21 -8.49 31.03
C ASP A 15 19.36 -9.74 30.74
N LYS A 16 18.51 -9.71 29.71
CA LYS A 16 17.66 -10.87 29.35
C LYS A 16 18.31 -11.70 28.25
N PRO A 17 18.45 -13.03 28.44
CA PRO A 17 18.99 -13.90 27.41
C PRO A 17 18.05 -13.92 26.20
N GLU A 18 18.64 -14.23 25.04
CA GLU A 18 17.87 -14.47 23.82
C GLU A 18 16.90 -15.62 24.04
N MET A 19 15.62 -15.40 23.72
CA MET A 19 14.57 -16.41 23.85
C MET A 19 13.93 -16.67 22.50
N THR A 20 13.82 -17.94 22.14
CA THR A 20 13.06 -18.38 20.97
C THR A 20 11.85 -19.18 21.44
N GLY A 21 10.72 -18.96 20.78
CA GLY A 21 9.49 -19.72 21.01
C GLY A 21 8.89 -20.11 19.67
N SER A 22 8.47 -21.37 19.55
CA SER A 22 7.72 -21.87 18.40
C SER A 22 6.34 -22.32 18.85
N VAL A 23 5.33 -21.98 18.06
CA VAL A 23 3.96 -22.44 18.27
C VAL A 23 3.43 -22.96 16.95
N THR A 24 2.91 -24.20 16.98
CA THR A 24 2.17 -24.78 15.86
C THR A 24 0.68 -24.63 16.11
N VAL A 25 -0.01 -23.99 15.18
CA VAL A 25 -1.47 -23.86 15.19
C VAL A 25 -2.06 -24.49 13.93
N LYS A 26 -3.29 -24.98 14.01
CA LYS A 26 -4.03 -25.40 12.81
C LYS A 26 -4.55 -24.16 12.08
N ALA A 27 -4.25 -24.06 10.80
CA ALA A 27 -4.71 -23.00 9.92
C ALA A 27 -5.66 -23.55 8.85
N PRO A 28 -6.65 -22.75 8.42
CA PRO A 28 -7.50 -23.10 7.29
C PRO A 28 -6.71 -23.05 5.97
N GLU A 29 -7.07 -23.90 5.02
CA GLU A 29 -6.51 -23.90 3.67
C GLU A 29 -7.43 -23.20 2.65
N THR A 30 -8.73 -23.10 2.96
CA THR A 30 -9.72 -22.42 2.11
C THR A 30 -10.46 -21.31 2.87
N ALA A 31 -11.11 -20.42 2.14
CA ALA A 31 -11.93 -19.37 2.73
C ALA A 31 -13.11 -19.94 3.54
N GLU A 32 -13.71 -21.04 3.07
CA GLU A 32 -14.81 -21.72 3.75
C GLU A 32 -14.33 -22.37 5.05
N GLU A 33 -13.13 -22.97 5.06
CA GLU A 33 -12.52 -23.47 6.28
C GLU A 33 -12.23 -22.34 7.27
N ALA A 34 -11.73 -21.20 6.77
CA ALA A 34 -11.43 -20.03 7.62
C ALA A 34 -12.69 -19.47 8.29
N VAL A 35 -13.78 -19.35 7.52
CA VAL A 35 -15.07 -18.90 8.07
C VAL A 35 -15.61 -19.89 9.10
N LYS A 36 -15.48 -21.21 8.87
CA LYS A 36 -15.88 -22.23 9.85
C LYS A 36 -15.02 -22.20 11.12
N MET A 37 -13.72 -21.95 11.01
CA MET A 37 -12.79 -21.95 12.15
C MET A 37 -12.87 -20.68 12.99
N PHE A 38 -12.98 -19.52 12.35
CA PHE A 38 -12.81 -18.22 13.03
C PHE A 38 -14.07 -17.36 13.04
N GLY A 39 -15.10 -17.74 12.28
CA GLY A 39 -16.29 -16.92 12.06
C GLY A 39 -16.10 -15.91 10.93
N SER A 40 -17.21 -15.61 10.23
CA SER A 40 -17.22 -14.70 9.08
C SER A 40 -16.73 -13.29 9.46
N GLU A 41 -17.16 -12.77 10.60
CA GLU A 41 -16.80 -11.42 11.05
C GLU A 41 -15.30 -11.25 11.27
N ALA A 42 -14.65 -12.23 11.91
CA ALA A 42 -13.22 -12.19 12.18
C ALA A 42 -12.40 -12.27 10.88
N VAL A 43 -12.81 -13.13 9.95
CA VAL A 43 -12.15 -13.26 8.63
C VAL A 43 -12.25 -11.96 7.85
N VAL A 44 -13.43 -11.35 7.79
CA VAL A 44 -13.65 -10.08 7.07
C VAL A 44 -12.89 -8.93 7.74
N SER A 45 -12.92 -8.83 9.07
CA SER A 45 -12.21 -7.79 9.82
C SER A 45 -10.70 -7.84 9.55
N ASN A 46 -10.10 -9.03 9.60
CA ASN A 46 -8.68 -9.21 9.32
C ASN A 46 -8.33 -8.91 7.85
N ALA A 47 -9.19 -9.32 6.91
CA ALA A 47 -9.02 -8.97 5.50
C ALA A 47 -9.02 -7.44 5.28
N LEU A 48 -9.98 -6.73 5.88
CA LEU A 48 -10.08 -5.27 5.77
C LEU A 48 -8.91 -4.55 6.45
N ALA A 49 -8.42 -5.06 7.59
CA ALA A 49 -7.26 -4.50 8.28
C ALA A 49 -6.01 -4.55 7.38
N ASN A 50 -5.75 -5.71 6.75
CA ASN A 50 -4.65 -5.85 5.80
C ASN A 50 -4.83 -4.95 4.58
N TRP A 51 -6.04 -4.90 4.02
CA TRP A 51 -6.33 -4.06 2.86
C TRP A 51 -6.11 -2.58 3.14
N LYS A 52 -6.48 -2.10 4.32
CA LYS A 52 -6.24 -0.73 4.77
C LYS A 52 -4.76 -0.37 4.72
N VAL A 53 -3.87 -1.24 5.19
CA VAL A 53 -2.41 -1.02 5.16
C VAL A 53 -1.91 -0.90 3.71
N THR A 54 -2.37 -1.79 2.83
CA THR A 54 -2.03 -1.74 1.40
C THR A 54 -2.49 -0.44 0.74
N LEU A 55 -3.74 -0.01 0.99
CA LEU A 55 -4.26 1.25 0.46
C LEU A 55 -3.49 2.45 0.99
N GLN A 56 -3.17 2.48 2.28
CA GLN A 56 -2.36 3.55 2.86
C GLN A 56 -0.98 3.65 2.22
N GLY A 57 -0.31 2.52 1.96
CA GLY A 57 0.97 2.50 1.22
C GLY A 57 0.82 3.10 -0.18
N ASN A 58 -0.23 2.74 -0.89
CA ASN A 58 -0.52 3.25 -2.23
C ASN A 58 -0.88 4.74 -2.26
N ILE A 59 -1.62 5.22 -1.27
CA ILE A 59 -1.96 6.65 -1.10
C ILE A 59 -0.68 7.43 -0.84
N ARG A 60 0.14 7.01 0.13
CA ARG A 60 1.43 7.65 0.42
C ARG A 60 2.34 7.68 -0.81
N GLY A 61 2.40 6.59 -1.57
CA GLY A 61 3.15 6.53 -2.82
C GLY A 61 2.64 7.51 -3.88
N GLY A 62 1.31 7.64 -4.05
CA GLY A 62 0.72 8.60 -4.97
C GLY A 62 0.94 10.05 -4.55
N LEU A 63 0.81 10.35 -3.26
CA LEU A 63 1.10 11.69 -2.73
C LEU A 63 2.56 12.09 -2.96
N ARG A 64 3.52 11.16 -2.78
CA ARG A 64 4.94 11.41 -3.10
C ARG A 64 5.19 11.66 -4.59
N ARG A 65 4.34 11.13 -5.47
CA ARG A 65 4.36 11.40 -6.92
C ARG A 65 3.60 12.67 -7.31
N GLY A 66 2.95 13.35 -6.36
CA GLY A 66 2.16 14.55 -6.65
C GLY A 66 0.72 14.30 -7.08
N GLU A 67 0.20 13.07 -6.93
CA GLU A 67 -1.21 12.77 -7.21
C GLU A 67 -2.11 13.55 -6.23
N ASN A 68 -3.12 14.24 -6.76
CA ASN A 68 -4.16 14.88 -5.96
C ASN A 68 -5.24 13.87 -5.53
N GLN A 69 -6.16 14.29 -4.66
CA GLN A 69 -7.21 13.43 -4.12
C GLN A 69 -8.09 12.80 -5.22
N ALA A 70 -8.40 13.53 -6.29
CA ALA A 70 -9.22 13.02 -7.39
C ALA A 70 -8.50 11.91 -8.16
N ALA A 71 -7.21 12.09 -8.46
CA ALA A 71 -6.39 11.08 -9.14
C ALA A 71 -6.21 9.82 -8.27
N LEU A 72 -6.00 10.00 -6.96
CA LEU A 72 -5.93 8.90 -6.00
C LEU A 72 -7.25 8.11 -5.97
N GLN A 73 -8.39 8.79 -5.91
CA GLN A 73 -9.71 8.15 -5.87
C GLN A 73 -10.02 7.41 -7.18
N ALA A 74 -9.70 7.99 -8.34
CA ALA A 74 -9.90 7.34 -9.63
C ALA A 74 -9.09 6.04 -9.76
N ARG A 75 -7.85 6.04 -9.25
CA ARG A 75 -6.95 4.87 -9.30
C ARG A 75 -7.30 3.82 -8.25
N LEU A 76 -7.57 4.24 -7.01
CA LEU A 76 -7.73 3.34 -5.87
C LEU A 76 -9.18 2.95 -5.57
N GLY A 77 -10.16 3.72 -6.05
CA GLY A 77 -11.59 3.43 -5.84
C GLY A 77 -12.07 2.14 -6.51
N ILE A 78 -11.36 1.69 -7.56
CA ILE A 78 -11.63 0.43 -8.26
C ILE A 78 -10.68 -0.70 -7.86
N ALA A 79 -9.76 -0.45 -6.93
CA ALA A 79 -8.75 -1.43 -6.54
C ALA A 79 -9.39 -2.59 -5.77
N LYS A 80 -8.99 -3.81 -6.10
CA LYS A 80 -9.44 -5.04 -5.44
C LYS A 80 -8.32 -5.62 -4.59
N MET A 81 -8.66 -6.04 -3.38
CA MET A 81 -7.71 -6.68 -2.46
C MET A 81 -7.11 -7.93 -3.13
N GLY A 82 -5.78 -8.06 -3.05
CA GLY A 82 -5.04 -9.21 -3.59
C GLY A 82 -4.88 -9.24 -5.12
N VAL A 83 -5.53 -8.33 -5.86
CA VAL A 83 -5.34 -8.18 -7.30
C VAL A 83 -4.35 -7.05 -7.53
N ALA A 84 -3.21 -7.35 -8.15
CA ALA A 84 -2.29 -6.32 -8.59
C ALA A 84 -3.05 -5.34 -9.49
N ALA A 85 -3.08 -4.07 -9.11
CA ALA A 85 -3.67 -3.04 -9.97
C ALA A 85 -2.92 -3.12 -11.31
N THR A 86 -3.62 -3.53 -12.37
CA THR A 86 -3.13 -3.39 -13.75
C THR A 86 -2.59 -1.99 -13.86
N LYS A 87 -1.30 -1.85 -14.23
CA LYS A 87 -0.63 -0.55 -14.37
C LYS A 87 -1.60 0.37 -15.10
N ALA A 88 -2.24 1.26 -14.36
CA ALA A 88 -2.97 2.34 -14.99
C ALA A 88 -1.86 3.08 -15.72
N SER A 89 -1.88 3.00 -17.05
CA SER A 89 -1.03 3.80 -17.92
C SER A 89 -1.48 5.25 -17.74
N VAL A 90 -1.13 5.81 -16.59
CA VAL A 90 -1.30 7.23 -16.33
C VAL A 90 -0.22 7.88 -17.15
N ASP A 91 -0.63 8.49 -18.27
CA ASP A 91 0.27 9.27 -19.11
C ASP A 91 0.97 10.30 -18.21
N PRO A 92 2.31 10.22 -18.03
CA PRO A 92 3.06 11.12 -17.17
C PRO A 92 2.84 12.58 -17.54
N LYS A 93 2.62 12.86 -18.83
CA LYS A 93 2.35 14.22 -19.33
C LYS A 93 0.98 14.69 -18.88
N ALA A 94 -0.04 13.85 -18.97
CA ALA A 94 -1.39 14.19 -18.51
C ALA A 94 -1.46 14.39 -16.99
N ALA A 95 -0.74 13.57 -16.22
CA ALA A 95 -0.64 13.73 -14.76
C ALA A 95 0.08 15.02 -14.38
N TYR A 96 1.20 15.33 -15.05
CA TYR A 96 1.94 16.57 -14.84
C TYR A 96 1.09 17.80 -15.20
N LEU A 97 0.32 17.74 -16.28
CA LEU A 97 -0.55 18.83 -16.72
C LEU A 97 -1.68 19.10 -15.73
N ALA A 98 -2.29 18.05 -15.17
CA ALA A 98 -3.28 18.16 -14.11
C ALA A 98 -2.69 18.75 -12.82
N GLN A 99 -1.46 18.36 -12.48
CA GLN A 99 -0.73 18.88 -11.32
C GLN A 99 -0.35 20.36 -11.52
N PHE A 100 0.06 20.76 -12.73
CA PHE A 100 0.36 22.13 -13.10
C PHE A 100 -0.88 23.05 -13.05
N GLN A 101 -2.04 22.56 -13.50
CA GLN A 101 -3.30 23.32 -13.44
C GLN A 101 -3.80 23.52 -12.01
N ALA A 102 -3.56 22.55 -11.12
CA ALA A 102 -3.99 22.59 -9.72
C ALA A 102 -3.03 23.34 -8.78
N ALA A 103 -1.79 23.58 -9.20
CA ALA A 103 -0.76 24.21 -8.37
C ALA A 103 -0.93 25.74 -8.24
N ASP A 104 -0.46 26.30 -7.13
CA ASP A 104 -0.49 27.76 -6.90
C ASP A 104 0.48 28.53 -7.82
N PRO A 105 0.32 29.85 -8.02
CA PRO A 105 1.15 30.63 -8.94
C PRO A 105 2.65 30.57 -8.65
N LYS A 106 3.05 30.40 -7.38
CA LYS A 106 4.46 30.21 -6.98
C LYS A 106 4.98 28.82 -7.34
N GLU A 107 4.17 27.79 -7.13
CA GLU A 107 4.54 26.41 -7.44
C GLU A 107 4.57 26.16 -8.96
N ARG A 108 3.64 26.76 -9.71
CA ARG A 108 3.68 26.76 -11.18
C ARG A 108 4.99 27.31 -11.75
N LYS A 109 5.50 28.41 -11.19
CA LYS A 109 6.79 28.98 -11.61
C LYS A 109 7.96 28.04 -11.33
N ARG A 110 7.94 27.33 -10.20
CA ARG A 110 8.97 26.34 -9.86
C ARG A 110 8.90 25.13 -10.78
N MET A 111 7.71 24.62 -11.05
CA MET A 111 7.47 23.52 -11.99
C MET A 111 7.93 23.87 -13.42
N LEU A 112 7.69 25.11 -13.88
CA LEU A 112 8.21 25.61 -15.15
C LEU A 112 9.74 25.70 -15.19
N ALA A 113 10.37 26.15 -14.11
CA ALA A 113 11.84 26.20 -14.03
C ALA A 113 12.46 24.79 -14.07
N GLU A 114 11.84 23.82 -13.39
CA GLU A 114 12.26 22.41 -13.43
C GLU A 114 12.09 21.81 -14.84
N LEU A 115 11.02 22.17 -15.57
CA LEU A 115 10.83 21.78 -16.97
C LEU A 115 11.85 22.41 -17.92
N GLN A 116 12.16 23.70 -17.73
CA GLN A 116 13.15 24.40 -18.56
C GLN A 116 14.54 23.80 -18.36
N ALA A 117 14.94 23.55 -17.10
CA ALA A 117 16.21 22.89 -16.81
C ALA A 117 16.28 21.47 -17.38
N ALA A 118 15.17 20.73 -17.38
CA ALA A 118 15.11 19.39 -17.97
C ALA A 118 15.14 19.42 -19.51
N ALA A 119 14.58 20.45 -20.14
CA ALA A 119 14.59 20.63 -21.59
C ALA A 119 15.95 21.10 -22.12
N GLU A 120 16.72 21.85 -21.32
CA GLU A 120 18.09 22.26 -21.64
C GLU A 120 19.13 21.15 -21.40
N ALA A 121 18.78 20.12 -20.63
CA ALA A 121 19.62 18.96 -20.35
C ALA A 121 19.42 17.78 -21.33
N GLN A 122 18.53 17.93 -22.32
CA GLN A 122 18.34 17.02 -23.47
C GLN A 122 19.04 17.56 -24.72
#